data_AF-A0A843MFL4-F1
#
_entry.id   AF-A0A843MFL4-F1
#
_cell.length_a   1.000
_cell.length_b   1.000
_cell.length_c   1.000
_cell.angle_alpha   90.00
_cell.angle_beta   90.00
_cell.angle_gamma   90.00
#
_symmetry.space_group_name_H-M   'P 1'
#
loop_
_entity.id
_entity.type
_entity.pdbx_description
1 polymer ?
#
loop_
_entity_poly.entity_id
_entity_poly.type
_entity_poly.pdbx_seq_one_letter_code
_entity_poly.pdbx_strand_id
1 'polypeptide(L)'
;AERAKMICGAQSFIDAGAVVAGHSDYPISPLENAPFAVYTGVTREMPLIEAEPAINPGEKLSREDALKALTSNVAYMWHEEDHMGTLEAGKLANMAVLAVDFVHDDLDTLAQSLLLDNAATIVDGKIVYESDALKMTDEEAEELMNLLPNLYEFWAADEGGLDGDF
;
A
#
# COMPACT_ATOMS: atom_id res chain seq x y z
N ALA A 1 -20.86 -15.88 10.92
CA ALA A 1 -19.53 -16.43 11.25
C ALA A 1 -18.84 -16.98 10.00
N GLU A 2 -19.36 -18.03 9.33
CA GLU A 2 -18.65 -18.64 8.18
C GLU A 2 -18.45 -17.72 6.97
N ARG A 3 -19.43 -16.89 6.59
CA ARG A 3 -19.29 -15.97 5.45
C ARG A 3 -18.24 -14.87 5.65
N ALA A 4 -17.97 -14.48 6.89
CA ALA A 4 -16.96 -13.47 7.19
C ALA A 4 -15.54 -13.97 6.84
N LYS A 5 -15.31 -15.29 6.88
CA LYS A 5 -14.03 -15.90 6.47
C LYS A 5 -13.79 -15.88 4.96
N MET A 6 -14.78 -15.47 4.16
CA MET A 6 -14.67 -15.38 2.70
C MET A 6 -14.39 -13.95 2.22
N ILE A 7 -14.24 -12.99 3.13
CA ILE A 7 -13.96 -11.60 2.75
C ILE A 7 -12.51 -11.48 2.26
N CYS A 8 -12.32 -10.76 1.15
CA CYS A 8 -11.02 -10.46 0.56
C CYS A 8 -10.09 -11.69 0.40
N GLY A 9 -10.59 -12.71 -0.31
CA GLY A 9 -9.91 -14.01 -0.56
C GLY A 9 -8.71 -13.97 -1.52
N ALA A 10 -7.83 -12.97 -1.39
CA ALA A 10 -6.81 -12.64 -2.39
C ALA A 10 -5.83 -13.80 -2.65
N GLN A 11 -5.27 -14.42 -1.61
CA GLN A 11 -4.33 -15.54 -1.76
C GLN A 11 -5.03 -16.77 -2.33
N SER A 12 -6.24 -17.07 -1.86
CA SER A 12 -7.05 -18.16 -2.39
C SER A 12 -7.33 -18.00 -3.90
N PHE A 13 -7.55 -16.78 -4.38
CA PHE A 13 -7.73 -16.51 -5.81
C PHE A 13 -6.43 -16.68 -6.60
N ILE A 14 -5.30 -16.21 -6.06
CA ILE A 14 -3.98 -16.39 -6.68
C ILE A 14 -3.64 -17.88 -6.80
N ASP A 15 -3.87 -18.66 -5.73
CA ASP A 15 -3.64 -20.11 -5.71
C ASP A 15 -4.52 -20.84 -6.74
N ALA A 16 -5.70 -20.30 -7.04
CA ALA A 16 -6.60 -20.80 -8.08
C ALA A 16 -6.21 -20.35 -9.51
N GLY A 17 -5.13 -19.57 -9.66
CA GLY A 17 -4.63 -19.07 -10.94
C GLY A 17 -5.27 -17.78 -11.43
N ALA A 18 -6.01 -17.07 -10.57
CA ALA A 18 -6.54 -15.76 -10.92
C ALA A 18 -5.47 -14.67 -10.82
N VAL A 19 -5.61 -13.63 -11.64
CA VAL A 19 -4.82 -12.40 -11.50
C VAL A 19 -5.54 -11.49 -10.52
N VAL A 20 -4.86 -11.11 -9.44
CA VAL A 20 -5.40 -10.21 -8.40
C VAL A 20 -4.67 -8.88 -8.45
N ALA A 21 -5.42 -7.79 -8.56
CA ALA A 21 -4.90 -6.42 -8.53
C ALA A 21 -5.43 -5.68 -7.30
N GLY A 22 -4.59 -4.83 -6.72
CA GLY A 22 -4.96 -3.95 -5.61
C GLY A 22 -5.42 -2.58 -6.09
N HIS A 23 -6.24 -1.92 -5.28
CA HIS A 23 -6.60 -0.51 -5.43
C HIS A 23 -6.75 0.11 -4.04
N SER A 24 -6.59 1.42 -3.91
CA SER A 24 -6.79 2.09 -2.63
C SER A 24 -8.27 2.18 -2.27
N ASP A 25 -9.15 2.47 -3.24
CA ASP A 25 -10.55 2.90 -2.98
C ASP A 25 -10.67 4.28 -2.30
N TYR A 26 -9.61 5.10 -2.35
CA TYR A 26 -9.64 6.46 -1.84
C TYR A 26 -10.68 7.31 -2.61
N PRO A 27 -11.49 8.16 -1.95
CA PRO A 27 -11.42 8.56 -0.54
C PRO A 27 -12.30 7.74 0.43
N ILE A 28 -12.87 6.60 0.01
CA ILE A 28 -13.62 5.73 0.93
C ILE A 28 -12.69 5.06 1.94
N SER A 29 -11.48 4.72 1.51
CA SER A 29 -10.37 4.33 2.38
C SER A 29 -9.47 5.53 2.73
N PRO A 30 -8.64 5.42 3.78
CA PRO A 30 -7.59 6.39 4.06
C PRO A 30 -6.68 6.61 2.85
N LEU A 31 -5.93 7.72 2.84
CA LEU A 31 -4.89 7.91 1.84
C LEU A 31 -3.76 6.91 2.10
N GLU A 32 -3.65 5.90 1.24
CA GLU A 32 -2.64 4.83 1.34
C GLU A 32 -1.47 5.10 0.39
N ASN A 33 -0.24 4.94 0.90
CA ASN A 33 0.95 4.86 0.05
C ASN A 33 1.25 3.40 -0.34
N ALA A 34 2.24 3.20 -1.22
CA ALA A 34 2.59 1.85 -1.67
C ALA A 34 3.06 0.93 -0.50
N PRO A 35 3.94 1.36 0.43
CA PRO A 35 4.25 0.57 1.62
C PRO A 35 3.03 0.13 2.42
N PHE A 36 2.02 0.99 2.58
CA PHE A 36 0.79 0.67 3.30
C PHE A 36 0.01 -0.46 2.64
N ALA A 37 -0.30 -0.33 1.35
CA ALA A 37 -1.04 -1.35 0.59
C ALA A 37 -0.31 -2.70 0.60
N VAL A 38 1.02 -2.65 0.59
CA VAL A 38 1.86 -3.83 0.62
C VAL A 38 1.90 -4.48 2.00
N TYR A 39 2.14 -3.71 3.06
CA TYR A 39 2.15 -4.19 4.44
C TYR A 39 0.82 -4.86 4.79
N THR A 40 -0.30 -4.18 4.53
CA THR A 40 -1.64 -4.71 4.76
C THR A 40 -1.91 -5.99 3.95
N GLY A 41 -1.37 -6.10 2.73
CA GLY A 41 -1.44 -7.32 1.92
C GLY A 41 -0.71 -8.51 2.57
N VAL A 42 0.49 -8.29 3.10
CA VAL A 42 1.34 -9.38 3.64
C VAL A 42 1.05 -9.73 5.09
N THR A 43 0.58 -8.78 5.89
CA THR A 43 0.26 -8.99 7.31
C THR A 43 -1.22 -9.24 7.55
N ARG A 44 -2.09 -8.68 6.70
CA ARG A 44 -3.55 -8.57 6.91
C ARG A 44 -3.93 -7.74 8.14
N GLU A 45 -2.97 -6.98 8.65
CA GLU A 45 -3.16 -6.02 9.74
C GLU A 45 -3.42 -4.64 9.14
N MET A 46 -4.33 -3.89 9.76
CA MET A 46 -4.59 -2.49 9.41
C MET A 46 -3.85 -1.63 10.44
N PRO A 47 -2.74 -0.95 10.08
CA PRO A 47 -1.89 -0.21 11.02
C PRO A 47 -2.62 0.85 11.86
N LEU A 48 -3.77 1.33 11.40
CA LEU A 48 -4.58 2.37 12.04
C LEU A 48 -5.84 1.82 12.75
N ILE A 49 -6.04 0.50 12.71
CA ILE A 49 -7.18 -0.16 13.36
C ILE A 49 -6.65 -1.39 14.09
N GLU A 50 -6.62 -1.34 15.42
CA GLU A 50 -6.32 -2.52 16.23
C GLU A 50 -7.44 -3.56 16.06
N ALA A 51 -7.21 -4.51 15.15
CA ALA A 51 -8.07 -5.66 14.91
C ALA A 51 -7.33 -6.93 15.33
N GLU A 52 -7.67 -7.46 16.49
CA GLU A 52 -7.15 -8.73 16.99
C GLU A 52 -8.24 -9.82 16.93
N PRO A 53 -8.06 -10.90 16.14
CA PRO A 53 -6.94 -11.17 15.23
C PRO A 53 -7.03 -10.39 13.90
N ALA A 54 -5.91 -10.32 13.16
CA ALA A 54 -5.82 -9.76 11.81
C ALA A 54 -6.96 -10.22 10.88
N ILE A 55 -7.37 -9.38 9.94
CA ILE A 55 -8.55 -9.63 9.09
C ILE A 55 -8.26 -10.72 8.07
N ASN A 56 -8.85 -11.89 8.28
CA ASN A 56 -8.70 -13.07 7.44
C ASN A 56 -7.22 -13.46 7.23
N PRO A 57 -6.53 -13.94 8.28
CA PRO A 57 -5.07 -14.14 8.27
C PRO A 57 -4.61 -15.26 7.32
N GLY A 58 -5.53 -16.09 6.81
CA GLY A 58 -5.24 -17.10 5.79
C GLY A 58 -5.07 -16.52 4.39
N GLU A 59 -5.43 -15.25 4.18
CA GLU A 59 -5.36 -14.57 2.88
C GLU A 59 -4.16 -13.62 2.77
N LYS A 60 -3.13 -13.84 3.60
CA LYS A 60 -1.86 -13.12 3.51
C LYS A 60 -1.21 -13.38 2.16
N LEU A 61 -0.80 -12.31 1.51
CA LEU A 61 -0.04 -12.38 0.27
C LEU A 61 1.43 -12.66 0.55
N SER A 62 2.07 -13.39 -0.37
CA SER A 62 3.53 -13.33 -0.44
C SER A 62 3.97 -11.91 -0.80
N ARG A 63 5.23 -11.58 -0.49
CA ARG A 63 5.75 -10.25 -0.83
C ARG A 63 5.69 -10.00 -2.34
N GLU A 64 6.16 -10.97 -3.13
CA GLU A 64 6.10 -10.88 -4.58
C GLU A 64 4.68 -10.70 -5.12
N ASP A 65 3.69 -11.39 -4.55
CA ASP A 65 2.29 -11.27 -4.97
C ASP A 65 1.70 -9.91 -4.62
N ALA A 66 2.03 -9.35 -3.44
CA ALA A 66 1.63 -8.00 -3.07
C ALA A 66 2.24 -6.96 -4.04
N LEU A 67 3.51 -7.11 -4.43
CA LEU A 67 4.15 -6.23 -5.40
C LEU A 67 3.50 -6.34 -6.78
N LYS A 68 3.25 -7.56 -7.27
CA LYS A 68 2.57 -7.79 -8.56
C LYS A 68 1.17 -7.20 -8.55
N ALA A 69 0.43 -7.34 -7.44
CA ALA A 69 -0.92 -6.82 -7.28
C ALA A 69 -0.99 -5.29 -7.44
N LEU A 70 0.08 -4.56 -7.14
CA LEU A 70 0.16 -3.10 -7.32
C LEU A 70 0.80 -2.67 -8.64
N THR A 71 1.38 -3.60 -9.41
CA THR A 71 2.19 -3.29 -10.59
C THR A 71 1.70 -4.07 -11.81
N SER A 72 2.35 -5.19 -12.14
CA SER A 72 2.08 -5.96 -13.35
C SER A 72 0.63 -6.47 -13.45
N ASN A 73 -0.02 -6.79 -12.34
CA ASN A 73 -1.41 -7.25 -12.35
C ASN A 73 -2.39 -6.12 -12.66
N VAL A 74 -2.10 -4.89 -12.21
CA VAL A 74 -2.90 -3.71 -12.57
C VAL A 74 -2.77 -3.44 -14.07
N ALA A 75 -1.55 -3.50 -14.61
CA ALA A 75 -1.32 -3.33 -16.04
C ALA A 75 -2.06 -4.39 -16.86
N TYR A 76 -2.03 -5.67 -16.45
CA TYR A 76 -2.81 -6.74 -17.06
C TYR A 76 -4.32 -6.48 -17.01
N MET A 77 -4.84 -6.04 -15.86
CA MET A 77 -6.27 -5.70 -15.68
C MET A 77 -6.71 -4.53 -16.56
N TRP A 78 -5.77 -3.65 -16.94
CA TRP A 78 -6.01 -2.55 -17.87
C TRP A 78 -5.72 -2.91 -19.33
N HIS A 79 -5.26 -4.13 -19.62
CA HIS A 79 -4.78 -4.54 -20.94
C HIS A 79 -3.60 -3.70 -21.47
N GLU A 80 -2.76 -3.24 -20.55
CA GLU A 80 -1.60 -2.38 -20.81
C GLU A 80 -0.28 -3.06 -20.42
N GLU A 81 -0.27 -4.38 -20.24
CA GLU A 81 0.91 -5.14 -19.82
C GLU A 81 2.09 -5.05 -20.81
N ASP A 82 1.81 -4.78 -22.09
CA ASP A 82 2.84 -4.55 -23.11
C ASP A 82 3.48 -3.16 -22.99
N HIS A 83 2.84 -2.23 -22.27
CA HIS A 83 3.23 -0.82 -22.17
C HIS A 83 3.70 -0.42 -20.77
N MET A 84 3.23 -1.06 -19.70
CA MET A 84 3.55 -0.68 -18.32
C MET A 84 3.49 -1.87 -17.33
N GLY A 85 3.71 -1.58 -16.05
CA GLY A 85 3.58 -2.55 -14.95
C GLY A 85 4.86 -3.32 -14.60
N THR A 86 5.90 -3.28 -15.44
CA THR A 86 7.23 -3.84 -15.16
C THR A 86 8.34 -2.93 -15.68
N LEU A 87 9.56 -3.11 -15.17
CA LEU A 87 10.75 -2.37 -15.61
C LEU A 87 11.46 -3.11 -16.75
N GLU A 88 11.01 -2.85 -17.97
CA GLU A 88 11.54 -3.48 -19.19
C GLU A 88 11.78 -2.43 -20.28
N ALA A 89 12.80 -2.64 -21.11
CA ALA A 89 13.10 -1.73 -22.20
C ALA A 89 11.93 -1.69 -23.20
N GLY A 90 11.45 -0.48 -23.52
CA GLY A 90 10.32 -0.25 -24.41
C GLY A 90 8.99 0.05 -23.69
N LYS A 91 8.91 -0.18 -22.38
CA LYS A 91 7.75 0.22 -21.55
C LYS A 91 7.89 1.65 -21.01
N LEU A 92 6.77 2.19 -20.51
CA LEU A 92 6.74 3.48 -19.85
C LEU A 92 7.63 3.48 -18.60
N ALA A 93 8.41 4.55 -18.44
CA ALA A 93 9.27 4.74 -17.27
C ALA A 93 8.46 5.30 -16.09
N ASN A 94 7.50 4.51 -15.60
CA ASN A 94 6.68 4.79 -14.42
C ASN A 94 7.25 4.05 -13.22
N MET A 95 7.70 4.79 -12.21
CA MET A 95 8.43 4.23 -11.06
C MET A 95 8.15 5.02 -9.79
N ALA A 96 8.14 4.31 -8.67
CA ALA A 96 8.27 4.90 -7.34
C ALA A 96 9.62 4.49 -6.75
N VAL A 97 10.33 5.43 -6.17
CA VAL A 97 11.53 5.17 -5.37
C VAL A 97 11.09 5.20 -3.91
N LEU A 98 11.34 4.13 -3.18
CA LEU A 98 10.93 3.99 -1.78
C LEU A 98 12.16 4.06 -0.87
N ALA A 99 11.96 4.49 0.38
CA ALA A 99 13.00 4.46 1.41
C ALA A 99 13.28 3.05 1.97
N VAL A 100 12.38 2.09 1.67
CA VAL A 100 12.41 0.71 2.17
C VAL A 100 12.55 -0.27 1.02
N ASP A 101 13.31 -1.34 1.23
CA ASP A 101 13.29 -2.51 0.35
C ASP A 101 12.19 -3.45 0.79
N PHE A 102 11.05 -3.36 0.11
CA PHE A 102 9.91 -4.19 0.42
C PHE A 102 10.18 -5.70 0.28
N VAL A 103 11.07 -6.15 -0.59
CA VAL A 103 11.26 -7.59 -0.74
C VAL A 103 12.11 -8.16 0.39
N HIS A 104 13.04 -7.36 0.93
CA HIS A 104 14.10 -7.86 1.80
C HIS A 104 14.06 -7.35 3.25
N ASP A 105 13.54 -6.15 3.52
CA ASP A 105 13.55 -5.57 4.87
C ASP A 105 12.55 -6.28 5.80
N ASP A 106 12.79 -6.28 7.11
CA ASP A 106 11.87 -6.92 8.05
C ASP A 106 10.51 -6.19 8.18
N LEU A 107 9.54 -6.83 8.83
CA LEU A 107 8.18 -6.27 8.97
C LEU A 107 8.15 -5.01 9.86
N ASP A 108 9.06 -4.89 10.84
CA ASP A 108 9.11 -3.71 11.71
C ASP A 108 9.61 -2.49 10.92
N THR A 109 10.61 -2.68 10.07
CA THR A 109 11.09 -1.67 9.13
C THR A 109 10.00 -1.27 8.13
N LEU A 110 9.26 -2.26 7.61
CA LEU A 110 8.10 -1.96 6.75
C LEU A 110 7.01 -1.18 7.48
N ALA A 111 6.70 -1.54 8.72
CA ALA A 111 5.72 -0.83 9.54
C ALA A 111 6.12 0.63 9.78
N GLN A 112 7.41 0.91 9.99
CA GLN A 112 7.93 2.27 10.10
C GLN A 112 7.82 3.05 8.79
N SER A 113 7.95 2.37 7.64
CA SER A 113 7.88 3.01 6.33
C SER A 113 6.47 3.41 5.87
N LEU A 114 5.42 2.96 6.57
CA LEU A 114 4.01 3.14 6.14
C LEU A 114 3.59 4.61 6.02
N LEU A 115 4.33 5.50 6.65
CA LEU A 115 3.97 6.91 6.81
C LEU A 115 5.03 7.82 6.21
N LEU A 116 6.07 7.21 5.65
CA LEU A 116 7.03 7.90 4.84
C LEU A 116 6.44 8.08 3.45
N ASP A 117 6.66 9.26 2.89
CA ASP A 117 6.43 9.46 1.46
C ASP A 117 7.44 8.66 0.64
N ASN A 118 7.10 8.42 -0.63
CA ASN A 118 8.06 7.90 -1.59
C ASN A 118 9.27 8.85 -1.66
N ALA A 119 10.48 8.33 -1.76
CA ALA A 119 11.65 9.16 -2.02
C ALA A 119 11.48 10.00 -3.30
N ALA A 120 10.94 9.39 -4.36
CA ALA A 120 10.55 10.06 -5.59
C ALA A 120 9.45 9.30 -6.35
N THR A 121 8.68 10.01 -7.17
CA THR A 121 7.75 9.42 -8.13
C THR A 121 8.10 9.91 -9.54
N ILE A 122 8.22 8.96 -10.45
CA ILE A 122 8.60 9.18 -11.85
C ILE A 122 7.44 8.72 -12.72
N VAL A 123 6.96 9.60 -13.60
CA VAL A 123 5.89 9.32 -14.56
C VAL A 123 6.38 9.69 -15.96
N ASP A 124 6.27 8.74 -16.89
CA ASP A 124 6.76 8.84 -18.27
C ASP A 124 8.21 9.35 -18.35
N GLY A 125 9.06 8.87 -17.44
CA GLY A 125 10.47 9.23 -17.35
C GLY A 125 10.75 10.62 -16.78
N LYS A 126 9.74 11.31 -16.24
CA LYS A 126 9.89 12.61 -15.58
C LYS A 126 9.65 12.47 -14.09
N ILE A 127 10.55 13.02 -13.27
CA ILE A 127 10.33 13.15 -11.83
C ILE A 127 9.19 14.15 -11.63
N VAL A 128 8.07 13.69 -11.08
CA VAL A 128 6.87 14.51 -10.78
C VAL A 128 6.73 14.78 -9.29
N TYR A 129 7.41 14.01 -8.47
CA TYR A 129 7.49 14.19 -7.03
C TYR A 129 8.87 13.76 -6.54
N GLU A 130 9.42 14.50 -5.59
CA GLU A 130 10.64 14.20 -4.87
C GLU A 130 10.41 14.64 -3.43
N SER A 131 10.52 13.72 -2.48
CA SER A 131 10.30 14.04 -1.08
C SER A 131 11.51 14.74 -0.48
N ASP A 132 11.24 15.58 0.52
CA ASP A 132 12.28 16.01 1.45
C ASP A 132 12.64 14.91 2.47
N ALA A 133 11.93 13.78 2.50
CA ALA A 133 12.13 12.68 3.44
C ALA A 133 13.50 11.98 3.28
N LEU A 134 14.11 12.03 2.09
CA LEU A 134 15.54 11.69 1.93
C LEU A 134 16.50 12.60 2.72
N LYS A 135 15.99 13.69 3.30
CA LYS A 135 16.71 14.64 4.16
C LYS A 135 16.26 14.59 5.62
N MET A 136 15.23 13.80 5.96
CA MET A 136 14.74 13.71 7.33
C MET A 136 15.73 12.93 8.20
N THR A 137 15.93 13.43 9.41
CA THR A 137 16.71 12.78 10.45
C THR A 137 15.88 11.75 11.21
N ASP A 138 16.54 10.79 11.87
CA ASP A 138 15.88 9.75 12.68
C ASP A 138 14.91 10.33 13.74
N GLU A 139 15.24 11.52 14.27
CA GLU A 139 14.42 12.23 15.27
C GLU A 139 13.10 12.76 14.68
N GLU A 140 13.14 13.27 13.44
CA GLU A 140 11.94 13.75 12.73
C GLU A 140 11.03 12.58 12.33
N ALA A 141 11.60 11.43 12.01
CA ALA A 141 10.83 10.21 11.78
C ALA A 141 10.13 9.74 13.06
N GLU A 142 10.82 9.71 14.21
CA GLU A 142 10.21 9.35 15.50
C GLU A 142 9.09 10.31 15.91
N GLU A 143 9.24 11.61 15.69
CA GLU A 143 8.19 12.60 15.99
C GLU A 143 6.94 12.38 15.12
N LEU A 144 7.14 12.10 13.83
CA LEU A 144 6.05 11.77 12.89
C LEU A 144 5.35 10.47 13.32
N MET A 145 6.12 9.46 13.77
CA MET A 145 5.62 8.20 14.31
C MET A 145 4.79 8.36 15.60
N ASN A 146 5.06 9.40 16.41
CA ASN A 146 4.27 9.69 17.61
C ASN A 146 2.97 10.46 17.30
N LEU A 147 2.89 11.13 16.15
CA LEU A 147 1.71 11.88 15.72
C LEU A 147 0.67 11.01 14.99
N LEU A 148 1.06 9.81 14.56
CA LEU A 148 0.23 8.89 13.76
C LEU A 148 -1.13 8.54 14.36
N PRO A 149 -1.25 8.28 15.68
CA PRO A 149 -2.55 7.95 16.27
C PRO A 149 -3.54 9.12 16.11
N ASN A 150 -3.03 10.35 15.97
CA ASN A 150 -3.83 11.57 15.87
C ASN A 150 -4.00 12.06 14.43
N LEU A 151 -3.22 11.56 13.46
CA LEU A 151 -3.36 11.98 12.06
C LEU A 151 -4.73 11.55 11.51
N TYR A 152 -5.23 10.37 11.87
CA TYR A 152 -6.57 9.95 11.45
C TYR A 152 -7.66 10.90 11.96
N GLU A 153 -7.62 11.32 13.23
CA GLU A 153 -8.58 12.27 13.79
C GLU A 153 -8.45 13.67 13.17
N PHE A 154 -7.22 14.11 12.89
CA PHE A 154 -6.97 15.40 12.22
C PHE A 154 -7.54 15.42 10.80
N TRP A 155 -7.38 14.34 10.05
CA TRP A 155 -7.86 14.23 8.67
C TRP A 155 -9.37 13.96 8.59
N ALA A 156 -9.92 13.12 9.48
CA ALA A 156 -11.36 12.89 9.59
C ALA A 156 -12.13 14.15 10.07
N ALA A 157 -11.45 15.09 10.74
CA ALA A 157 -12.03 16.36 11.15
C ALA A 157 -12.06 17.42 10.03
N ASP A 158 -11.18 17.32 9.02
CA ASP A 158 -11.06 18.32 7.95
C ASP A 158 -11.98 18.03 6.75
N GLU A 159 -12.37 16.77 6.54
CA GLU A 159 -13.49 16.42 5.65
C GLU A 159 -14.79 16.34 6.45
N GLY A 160 -15.48 17.49 6.52
CA GLY A 160 -16.69 17.70 7.31
C GLY A 160 -17.62 16.49 7.39
N GLY A 161 -17.66 15.90 8.59
CA GLY A 161 -18.66 14.99 9.13
C GLY A 161 -19.51 14.23 8.11
N LEU A 162 -19.16 12.97 7.86
CA LEU A 162 -20.14 11.99 7.39
C LEU A 162 -21.08 11.60 8.54
N ASP A 163 -21.97 12.54 8.89
CA ASP A 163 -23.23 12.21 9.55
C ASP A 163 -24.11 11.51 8.50
N GLY A 164 -24.18 10.18 8.56
CA GLY A 164 -25.05 9.41 7.66
C GLY A 164 -25.01 7.92 7.92
N ASP A 165 -25.81 7.50 8.90
CA ASP A 165 -26.36 6.16 9.14
C ASP A 165 -26.04 5.06 8.10
N PHE A 166 -25.34 4.02 8.55
CA PHE A 166 -25.39 2.67 7.99
C PHE A 166 -26.08 1.70 8.95
#